data_AF-A0AAI9PAW8-F1
#
_entry.id   AF-A0AAI9PAW8-F1
#
_cell.length_a   1.000
_cell.length_b   1.000
_cell.length_c   1.000
_cell.angle_alpha   90.00
_cell.angle_beta   90.00
_cell.angle_gamma   90.00
#
_symmetry.space_group_name_H-M   'P 1'
#
loop_
_entity.id
_entity.type
_entity.pdbx_description
1 polymer ?
#
loop_
_entity_poly.entity_id
_entity_poly.type
_entity_poly.pdbx_seq_one_letter_code
_entity_poly.pdbx_strand_id
1 'polypeptide(L)'
;MNSNQTVSREEYRRLDNRVTCILQQRWPANEISQWVGMLQGKQQAVVCAILRRRHPRPAQLALPAIATEVQNPYQAKASRPTVPVLTADGRSVGRRHIVEGLTPVAIDQSGTIRCAVTGRTLFIAPGSTTDRTNPGAAAQLNPTYRSALHQVVADHRQIETGAQS
;
A
#
# COMPACT_ATOMS: atom_id res chain seq x y z
N MET A 1 -3.76 -6.54 27.90
CA MET A 1 -2.46 -6.02 27.41
C MET A 1 -2.72 -4.70 26.71
N ASN A 2 -1.92 -3.69 27.04
CA ASN A 2 -2.25 -2.27 27.08
C ASN A 2 -2.60 -1.62 25.73
N SER A 3 -3.71 -0.89 25.73
CA SER A 3 -4.20 -0.04 24.65
C SER A 3 -3.24 1.13 24.44
N ASN A 4 -2.30 0.98 23.51
CA ASN A 4 -1.51 2.08 22.92
C ASN A 4 -2.44 3.02 22.15
N GLN A 5 -3.33 3.76 22.83
CA GLN A 5 -4.27 4.68 22.22
C GLN A 5 -3.51 5.90 21.66
N THR A 6 -2.93 5.73 20.49
CA THR A 6 -2.70 6.79 19.51
C THR A 6 -4.05 7.40 19.10
N VAL A 7 -4.06 8.68 18.69
CA VAL A 7 -5.26 9.35 18.14
C VAL A 7 -5.99 8.43 17.14
N SER A 8 -7.32 8.52 17.13
CA SER A 8 -8.15 7.69 16.25
C SER A 8 -7.77 7.91 14.78
N ARG A 9 -8.09 6.93 13.93
CA ARG A 9 -7.74 6.99 12.50
C ARG A 9 -8.36 8.19 11.80
N GLU A 10 -9.61 8.47 12.14
CA GLU A 10 -10.39 9.57 11.61
C GLU A 10 -9.79 10.91 12.04
N GLU A 11 -9.35 10.99 13.29
CA GLU A 11 -8.71 12.18 13.86
C GLU A 11 -7.33 12.42 13.25
N TYR A 12 -6.52 11.38 13.09
CA TYR A 12 -5.26 11.47 12.34
C TYR A 12 -5.50 11.99 10.92
N ARG A 13 -6.52 11.47 10.22
CA ARG A 13 -6.86 11.89 8.85
C ARG A 13 -7.31 13.36 8.80
N ARG A 14 -8.09 13.82 9.79
CA ARG A 14 -8.48 15.24 9.90
C ARG A 14 -7.28 16.15 10.13
N LEU A 15 -6.36 15.77 11.02
CA LEU A 15 -5.14 16.53 11.29
C LEU A 15 -4.21 16.55 10.07
N ASP A 16 -4.00 15.41 9.40
CA ASP A 16 -3.16 15.33 8.18
C ASP A 16 -3.71 16.17 7.03
N ASN A 17 -5.03 16.13 6.80
CA ASN A 17 -5.70 16.96 5.81
C ASN A 17 -5.54 18.45 6.16
N ARG A 18 -5.71 18.82 7.44
CA ARG A 18 -5.55 20.22 7.87
C ARG A 18 -4.12 20.72 7.68
N VAL A 19 -3.13 19.93 8.07
CA VAL A 19 -1.71 20.25 7.82
C VAL A 19 -1.44 20.39 6.32
N THR A 20 -2.02 19.52 5.49
CA THR A 20 -1.90 19.62 4.04
C THR A 20 -2.44 20.95 3.51
N CYS A 21 -3.62 21.39 3.97
CA CYS A 21 -4.17 22.69 3.61
C CYS A 21 -3.28 23.86 4.06
N ILE A 22 -2.75 23.83 5.29
CA ILE A 22 -1.86 24.87 5.83
C ILE A 22 -0.59 25.00 4.99
N LEU A 23 0.02 23.88 4.60
CA LEU A 23 1.22 23.86 3.75
C LEU A 23 0.92 24.37 2.34
N GLN A 24 -0.22 24.00 1.76
CA GLN A 24 -0.65 24.50 0.44
C GLN A 24 -0.92 26.01 0.46
N GLN A 25 -1.53 26.51 1.53
CA GLN A 25 -1.82 27.93 1.73
C GLN A 25 -0.59 28.74 2.16
N ARG A 26 0.58 28.09 2.35
CA ARG A 26 1.85 28.72 2.72
C ARG A 26 1.73 29.63 3.95
N TRP A 27 1.05 29.13 4.99
CA TRP A 27 0.93 29.88 6.24
C TRP A 27 2.31 30.29 6.76
N PRO A 28 2.44 31.50 7.33
CA PRO A 28 3.68 31.94 7.93
C PRO A 28 3.99 31.14 9.20
N ALA A 29 5.28 31.02 9.53
CA ALA A 29 5.76 30.14 10.60
C ALA A 29 5.17 30.46 11.99
N ASN A 30 4.90 31.74 12.25
CA ASN A 30 4.25 32.21 13.48
C ASN A 30 2.81 31.69 13.60
N GLU A 31 2.00 31.76 12.55
CA GLU A 31 0.63 31.26 12.53
C GLU A 31 0.58 29.74 12.68
N ILE A 32 1.51 29.03 12.03
CA ILE A 32 1.65 27.57 12.21
C ILE A 32 1.99 27.25 13.66
N SER A 33 2.93 27.98 14.27
CA SER A 33 3.34 27.78 15.67
C SER A 33 2.20 28.05 16.65
N GLN A 34 1.44 29.13 16.42
CA GLN A 34 0.25 29.47 17.23
C GLN A 34 -0.82 28.39 17.11
N TRP A 35 -1.14 27.94 15.89
CA TRP A 35 -2.10 26.87 15.68
C TRP A 35 -1.67 25.56 16.37
N VAL A 36 -0.39 25.19 16.28
CA VAL A 36 0.17 24.04 16.99
C VAL A 36 0.08 24.23 18.51
N GLY A 37 0.28 25.45 19.01
CA GLY A 37 0.11 25.80 20.42
C GLY A 37 -1.34 25.68 20.93
N MET A 38 -2.33 25.81 20.05
CA MET A 38 -3.75 25.59 20.38
C MET A 38 -4.11 24.10 20.47
N LEU A 39 -3.31 23.20 19.89
CA LEU A 39 -3.53 21.76 19.97
C LEU A 39 -3.00 21.22 21.29
N GLN A 40 -3.73 20.27 21.89
CA GLN A 40 -3.37 19.69 23.18
C GLN A 40 -2.94 18.22 23.07
N GLY A 41 -1.99 17.84 23.93
CA GLY A 41 -1.58 16.45 24.15
C GLY A 41 -1.17 15.70 22.88
N LYS A 42 -1.87 14.59 22.60
CA LYS A 42 -1.53 13.67 21.49
C LYS A 42 -1.75 14.26 20.10
N GLN A 43 -2.71 15.18 19.94
CA GLN A 43 -2.94 15.86 18.65
C GLN A 43 -1.76 16.77 18.29
N GLN A 44 -1.24 17.50 19.28
CA GLN A 44 -0.06 18.36 19.10
C GLN A 44 1.16 17.53 18.70
N ALA A 45 1.36 16.38 19.33
CA ALA A 45 2.44 15.45 18.98
C ALA A 45 2.37 14.97 17.52
N VAL A 46 1.19 14.56 17.08
CA VAL A 46 0.97 14.10 15.70
C VAL A 46 1.19 15.22 14.69
N VAL A 47 0.63 16.41 14.95
CA VAL A 47 0.81 17.54 14.04
C VAL A 47 2.26 18.00 13.97
N CYS A 48 2.97 18.06 15.11
CA CYS A 48 4.40 18.35 15.11
C CYS A 48 5.20 17.33 14.30
N ALA A 49 4.88 16.04 14.41
CA ALA A 49 5.52 14.99 13.62
C ALA A 49 5.25 15.14 12.10
N ILE A 50 4.00 15.41 11.71
CA ILE A 50 3.63 15.63 10.30
C ILE A 50 4.33 16.87 9.74
N LEU A 51 4.31 17.99 10.47
CA LEU A 51 4.96 19.24 10.07
C LEU A 51 6.48 19.08 9.94
N ARG A 52 7.15 18.42 10.90
CA ARG A 52 8.59 18.14 10.80
C ARG A 52 8.96 17.34 9.54
N ARG A 53 8.08 16.44 9.12
CA ARG A 53 8.30 15.60 7.94
C ARG A 53 8.00 16.30 6.62
N ARG A 54 6.98 17.16 6.57
CA ARG A 54 6.46 17.73 5.30
C ARG A 54 6.81 19.20 5.08
N HIS A 55 7.16 19.95 6.13
CA HIS A 55 7.50 21.37 5.98
C HIS A 55 8.89 21.53 5.35
N PRO A 56 9.09 22.43 4.37
CA PRO A 56 10.39 22.62 3.70
C PRO A 56 11.51 23.06 4.65
N ARG A 57 11.17 23.78 5.72
CA ARG A 57 12.12 24.31 6.73
C ARG A 57 11.58 24.08 8.14
N PRO A 58 11.60 22.84 8.65
CA PRO A 58 10.95 22.51 9.91
C PRO A 58 11.63 23.14 11.13
N ALA A 59 12.94 23.40 11.05
CA ALA A 59 13.71 24.08 12.09
C ALA A 59 13.26 25.53 12.35
N GLN A 60 12.57 26.17 11.39
CA GLN A 60 12.08 27.56 11.52
C GLN A 60 10.72 27.65 12.22
N LEU A 61 10.03 26.53 12.42
CA LEU A 61 8.66 26.51 12.98
C LEU A 61 8.61 26.53 14.51
N ALA A 62 9.75 26.68 15.20
CA ALA A 62 9.85 26.70 16.68
C ALA A 62 8.97 25.63 17.38
N LEU A 63 8.83 24.45 16.76
CA LEU A 63 7.86 23.43 17.21
C LEU A 63 8.31 22.86 18.55
N PRO A 64 7.38 22.65 19.51
CA PRO A 64 7.73 22.12 20.83
C PRO A 64 8.48 20.80 20.72
N ALA A 65 9.51 20.62 21.55
CA ALA A 65 10.37 19.43 21.58
C ALA A 65 9.58 18.21 22.09
N ILE A 66 8.76 17.63 21.22
CA ILE A 66 8.00 16.42 21.51
C ILE A 66 8.88 15.22 21.15
N ALA A 67 8.97 14.28 22.09
CA ALA A 67 9.76 13.05 22.00
C ALA A 67 9.52 12.34 20.66
N THR A 68 10.62 11.94 20.04
CA THR A 68 10.81 11.38 18.69
C THR A 68 10.10 10.04 18.45
N GLU A 69 9.06 9.69 19.20
CA GLU A 69 8.50 8.33 19.24
C GLU A 69 7.05 8.21 18.77
N VAL A 70 6.53 9.21 18.04
CA VAL A 70 5.33 8.95 17.23
C VAL A 70 5.77 8.46 15.87
N GLN A 71 6.22 7.20 15.81
CA GLN A 71 6.15 6.44 14.56
C GLN A 71 4.74 6.59 14.02
N ASN A 72 4.60 7.13 12.82
CA ASN A 72 3.29 7.30 12.21
C ASN A 72 2.63 5.90 12.08
N PRO A 73 1.58 5.60 12.88
CA PRO A 73 1.02 4.25 12.94
C PRO A 73 0.31 3.87 11.64
N TYR A 74 0.05 4.85 10.77
CA TYR A 74 -0.54 4.66 9.44
C TYR A 74 0.48 4.66 8.30
N GLN A 75 1.74 5.00 8.58
CA GLN A 75 2.82 4.91 7.60
C GLN A 75 3.22 3.47 7.28
N ALA A 76 2.82 2.51 8.11
CA ALA A 76 2.97 1.09 7.81
C ALA A 76 2.35 0.70 6.45
N LYS A 77 1.45 1.53 5.88
CA LYS A 77 0.97 1.34 4.50
C LYS A 77 1.87 1.96 3.42
N ALA A 78 2.51 3.09 3.69
CA ALA A 78 3.35 3.80 2.72
C ALA A 78 4.80 3.28 2.67
N SER A 79 5.26 2.59 3.73
CA SER A 79 6.55 1.91 3.78
C SER A 79 6.45 0.41 3.49
N ARG A 80 5.30 -0.08 2.99
CA ARG A 80 5.21 -1.46 2.54
C ARG A 80 6.07 -1.62 1.29
N PRO A 81 7.00 -2.58 1.25
CA PRO A 81 7.76 -2.84 0.05
C PRO A 81 6.77 -3.09 -1.09
N THR A 82 6.95 -2.36 -2.19
CA THR A 82 6.10 -2.42 -3.36
C THR A 82 6.91 -2.95 -4.53
N VAL A 83 6.36 -3.90 -5.27
CA VAL A 83 7.00 -4.47 -6.46
C VAL A 83 6.35 -3.85 -7.70
N PRO A 84 7.14 -3.46 -8.73
CA PRO A 84 6.58 -3.09 -10.03
C PRO A 84 5.82 -4.26 -10.62
N VAL A 85 4.60 -4.00 -11.08
CA VAL A 85 3.79 -4.97 -11.82
C VAL A 85 4.06 -4.75 -13.30
N LEU A 86 4.54 -5.79 -13.99
CA LEU A 86 4.78 -5.76 -15.42
C LEU A 86 3.66 -6.51 -16.16
N THR A 87 3.31 -6.07 -17.36
CA THR A 87 2.55 -6.86 -18.33
C THR A 87 3.35 -8.07 -18.80
N ALA A 88 2.69 -9.01 -19.48
CA ALA A 88 3.37 -10.11 -20.16
C ALA A 88 4.47 -9.62 -21.13
N ASP A 89 4.26 -8.45 -21.75
CA ASP A 89 5.21 -7.79 -22.65
C ASP A 89 6.26 -6.92 -21.92
N GLY A 90 6.34 -7.00 -20.59
CA GLY A 90 7.35 -6.29 -19.78
C GLY A 90 7.05 -4.81 -19.49
N ARG A 91 5.87 -4.29 -19.84
CA ARG A 91 5.50 -2.88 -19.60
C ARG A 91 5.02 -2.68 -18.16
N SER A 92 5.46 -1.62 -17.49
CA SER A 92 5.03 -1.31 -16.12
C SER A 92 3.57 -0.86 -16.07
N VAL A 93 2.73 -1.55 -15.28
CA VAL A 93 1.29 -1.29 -15.09
C VAL A 93 1.01 -0.58 -13.75
N GLY A 94 1.99 -0.54 -12.86
CA GLY A 94 1.85 0.10 -11.55
C GLY A 94 2.71 -0.55 -10.47
N ARG A 95 2.43 -0.22 -9.22
CA ARG A 95 3.14 -0.74 -8.03
C ARG A 95 2.14 -1.44 -7.12
N ARG A 96 2.46 -2.64 -6.63
CA ARG A 96 1.59 -3.38 -5.69
C ARG A 96 2.26 -3.60 -4.35
N HIS A 97 1.47 -3.58 -3.28
CA HIS A 97 1.93 -3.85 -1.91
C HIS A 97 2.25 -5.35 -1.75
N ILE A 98 3.39 -5.65 -1.14
CA ILE A 98 3.67 -7.00 -0.63
C ILE A 98 2.87 -7.19 0.67
N VAL A 99 2.05 -8.25 0.74
CA VAL A 99 1.53 -8.76 2.00
C VAL A 99 2.58 -9.71 2.57
N GLU A 100 3.14 -9.35 3.73
CA GLU A 100 4.14 -10.14 4.43
C GLU A 100 3.61 -11.57 4.65
N GLY A 101 4.39 -12.58 4.21
CA GLY A 101 4.03 -14.00 4.33
C GLY A 101 3.20 -14.60 3.19
N LEU A 102 2.75 -13.83 2.19
CA LEU A 102 2.03 -14.36 1.03
C LEU A 102 2.81 -14.23 -0.28
N THR A 103 2.80 -15.27 -1.09
CA THR A 103 3.40 -15.25 -2.43
C THR A 103 2.47 -14.53 -3.40
N PRO A 104 2.90 -13.45 -4.07
CA PRO A 104 2.03 -12.73 -5.00
C PRO A 104 1.85 -13.53 -6.29
N VAL A 105 0.61 -13.64 -6.77
CA VAL A 105 0.24 -14.40 -7.98
C VAL A 105 -0.65 -13.64 -8.95
N ALA A 106 -0.39 -13.81 -10.24
CA ALA A 106 -1.25 -13.30 -11.31
C ALA A 106 -2.08 -14.44 -11.89
N ILE A 107 -3.36 -14.17 -12.19
CA ILE A 107 -4.27 -15.07 -12.88
C ILE A 107 -4.40 -14.57 -14.32
N ASP A 108 -4.00 -15.39 -15.28
CA ASP A 108 -4.17 -15.05 -16.69
C ASP A 108 -5.61 -15.25 -17.17
N GLN A 109 -5.89 -14.87 -18.42
CA GLN A 109 -7.22 -14.98 -19.02
C GLN A 109 -7.78 -16.41 -19.02
N SER A 110 -6.90 -17.42 -19.10
CA SER A 110 -7.31 -18.82 -19.04
C SER A 110 -7.66 -19.29 -17.63
N GLY A 111 -7.34 -18.48 -16.60
CA GLY A 111 -7.44 -18.86 -15.20
C GLY A 111 -6.18 -19.54 -14.65
N THR A 112 -5.11 -19.65 -15.45
CA THR A 112 -3.83 -20.23 -15.01
C THR A 112 -3.13 -19.23 -14.09
N ILE A 113 -2.58 -19.73 -12.99
CA ILE A 113 -2.00 -18.90 -11.93
C ILE A 113 -0.49 -19.00 -11.98
N ARG A 114 0.18 -17.84 -11.97
CA ARG A 114 1.64 -17.73 -12.02
C ARG A 114 2.17 -16.92 -10.85
N CYS A 115 3.31 -17.32 -10.31
CA CYS A 115 4.05 -16.51 -9.36
C CYS A 115 4.45 -15.21 -10.04
N ALA A 116 4.03 -14.08 -9.47
CA ALA A 116 4.26 -12.78 -10.07
C ALA A 116 5.65 -12.20 -9.75
N VAL A 117 6.49 -12.96 -9.01
CA VAL A 117 7.92 -12.67 -8.78
C VAL A 117 8.79 -13.47 -9.74
N THR A 118 8.54 -14.78 -9.86
CA THR A 118 9.41 -15.71 -10.61
C THR A 118 8.87 -16.09 -11.99
N GLY A 119 7.61 -15.74 -12.30
CA GLY A 119 6.93 -16.15 -13.53
C GLY A 119 6.52 -17.63 -13.57
N ARG A 120 6.89 -18.43 -12.54
CA ARG A 120 6.61 -19.86 -12.48
C ARG A 120 5.12 -20.14 -12.41
N THR A 121 4.63 -21.06 -13.24
CA THR A 121 3.24 -21.56 -13.15
C THR A 121 3.05 -22.33 -11.84
N LEU A 122 2.01 -21.99 -11.10
CA LEU A 122 1.65 -22.59 -9.81
C LEU A 122 0.35 -23.38 -9.88
N PHE A 123 -0.53 -23.03 -10.82
CA PHE A 123 -1.77 -23.74 -11.07
C PHE A 123 -2.11 -23.62 -12.56
N ILE A 124 -2.48 -24.73 -13.19
CA ILE A 124 -2.92 -24.78 -14.58
C ILE A 124 -4.44 -24.91 -14.60
N ALA A 125 -5.10 -23.98 -15.28
CA ALA A 125 -6.55 -24.05 -15.43
C ALA A 125 -6.96 -25.21 -16.34
N PRO A 126 -7.91 -26.07 -15.93
CA PRO A 126 -8.41 -27.15 -16.76
C PRO A 126 -8.93 -26.64 -18.12
N GLY A 127 -8.57 -27.33 -19.20
CA GLY A 127 -8.97 -26.96 -20.56
C GLY A 127 -8.26 -25.74 -21.16
N SER A 128 -7.36 -25.08 -20.41
CA SER A 128 -6.50 -24.02 -20.96
C SER A 128 -5.57 -24.56 -22.05
N THR A 129 -5.02 -23.67 -22.88
CA THR A 129 -4.01 -24.05 -23.88
C THR A 129 -2.80 -24.71 -23.21
N THR A 130 -2.40 -24.23 -22.03
CA THR A 130 -1.31 -24.82 -21.23
C THR A 130 -1.63 -26.25 -20.80
N ASP A 131 -2.87 -26.51 -20.38
CA ASP A 131 -3.34 -27.84 -19.99
C ASP A 131 -3.33 -28.82 -21.18
N ARG A 132 -3.86 -28.38 -22.33
CA ARG A 132 -3.92 -29.19 -23.55
C ARG A 132 -2.54 -29.48 -24.15
N THR A 133 -1.61 -28.55 -24.04
CA THR A 133 -0.24 -28.70 -24.58
C THR A 133 0.68 -29.49 -23.65
N ASN A 134 0.31 -29.68 -22.38
CA ASN A 134 1.12 -30.39 -21.38
C ASN A 134 0.29 -31.42 -20.61
N PRO A 135 -0.07 -32.56 -21.24
CA PRO A 135 -0.88 -33.59 -20.59
C PRO A 135 -0.25 -34.08 -19.28
N GLY A 136 -1.06 -34.12 -18.21
CA GLY A 136 -0.61 -34.58 -16.88
C GLY A 136 0.12 -33.53 -16.03
N ALA A 137 0.55 -32.40 -16.61
CA ALA A 137 1.22 -31.34 -15.84
C ALA A 137 0.29 -30.72 -14.78
N ALA A 138 -0.99 -30.51 -15.11
CA ALA A 138 -1.98 -30.02 -14.15
C ALA A 138 -2.17 -31.00 -12.97
N ALA A 139 -2.20 -32.31 -13.24
CA ALA A 139 -2.35 -33.33 -12.20
C ALA A 139 -1.16 -33.38 -11.22
N GLN A 140 0.05 -33.06 -11.69
CA GLN A 140 1.24 -32.99 -10.84
C GLN A 140 1.32 -31.66 -10.08
N LEU A 141 0.99 -30.55 -10.74
CA LEU A 141 1.21 -29.21 -10.22
C LEU A 141 0.07 -28.74 -9.30
N ASN A 142 -1.18 -28.89 -9.72
CA ASN A 142 -2.34 -28.30 -9.05
C ASN A 142 -2.52 -28.76 -7.59
N PRO A 143 -2.26 -30.02 -7.21
CA PRO A 143 -2.36 -30.46 -5.81
C PRO A 143 -1.41 -29.74 -4.85
N THR A 144 -0.32 -29.18 -5.37
CA THR A 144 0.66 -28.43 -4.56
C THR A 144 0.24 -26.98 -4.31
N TYR A 145 -0.76 -26.49 -5.05
CA TYR A 145 -1.25 -25.12 -4.94
C TYR A 145 -2.11 -24.91 -3.69
N ARG A 146 -1.72 -23.95 -2.84
CA ARG A 146 -2.44 -23.59 -1.62
C ARG A 146 -2.89 -22.13 -1.69
N SER A 147 -4.15 -21.88 -2.03
CA SER A 147 -4.67 -20.51 -2.20
C SER A 147 -4.42 -19.61 -0.99
N ALA A 148 -4.50 -20.14 0.23
CA ALA A 148 -4.25 -19.41 1.47
C ALA A 148 -2.81 -18.85 1.63
N LEU A 149 -1.84 -19.38 0.88
CA LEU A 149 -0.45 -18.89 0.88
C LEU A 149 -0.17 -17.85 -0.21
N HIS A 150 -1.20 -17.51 -1.02
CA HIS A 150 -1.04 -16.66 -2.18
C HIS A 150 -1.94 -15.44 -2.11
N GLN A 151 -1.41 -14.31 -2.58
CA GLN A 151 -2.18 -13.09 -2.78
C GLN A 151 -2.39 -12.88 -4.27
N VAL A 152 -3.65 -12.84 -4.72
CA VAL A 152 -3.97 -12.47 -6.10
C VAL A 152 -3.68 -10.99 -6.29
N VAL A 153 -2.80 -10.69 -7.23
CA VAL A 153 -2.29 -9.34 -7.49
C VAL A 153 -2.63 -8.81 -8.87
N ALA A 154 -3.07 -9.69 -9.76
CA ALA A 154 -3.69 -9.36 -11.04
C ALA A 154 -4.64 -10.50 -11.40
N ASP A 155 -5.83 -10.17 -11.86
CA ASP A 155 -6.82 -11.14 -12.33
C ASP A 155 -7.33 -10.68 -13.70
N HIS A 156 -6.91 -11.39 -14.74
CA HIS A 156 -7.18 -11.03 -16.12
C HIS A 156 -8.36 -11.79 -16.73
N ARG A 157 -9.13 -12.52 -15.92
CA ARG A 157 -10.26 -13.34 -16.40
C ARG A 157 -11.43 -12.52 -16.98
N GLN A 158 -11.44 -11.18 -16.83
CA GLN A 158 -12.56 -10.32 -17.26
C GLN A 158 -12.17 -8.99 -17.93
N ILE A 159 -11.11 -8.95 -18.75
CA ILE A 159 -10.88 -7.76 -19.60
C ILE A 159 -11.79 -7.81 -20.85
N GLU A 160 -13.11 -7.92 -20.66
CA GLU A 160 -14.15 -7.59 -21.63
C GLU A 160 -15.41 -7.17 -20.85
N THR A 161 -15.37 -5.99 -20.24
CA THR A 161 -16.59 -5.25 -19.90
C THR A 161 -16.24 -3.77 -19.91
N GLY A 162 -16.27 -3.19 -21.11
CA GLY A 162 -15.93 -1.77 -21.30
C GLY A 162 -15.60 -1.38 -22.74
N ALA A 163 -16.21 -2.02 -23.73
CA ALA A 163 -16.30 -1.51 -25.10
C ALA A 163 -17.72 -1.74 -25.57
N GLN A 164 -18.61 -0.79 -25.29
CA GLN A 164 -19.83 -0.57 -26.05
C GLN A 164 -20.28 0.88 -25.82
N SER A 165 -20.69 1.49 -26.94
CA SER A 165 -20.94 2.91 -27.21
C SER A 165 -21.72 3.71 -26.20
#